data_AF-A0A1R2BHU8-F1
#
_entry.id   AF-A0A1R2BHU8-F1
#
_cell.length_a   1.000
_cell.length_b   1.000
_cell.length_c   1.000
_cell.angle_alpha   90.00
_cell.angle_beta   90.00
_cell.angle_gamma   90.00
#
_symmetry.space_group_name_H-M   'P 1'
#
loop_
_entity.id
_entity.type
_entity.pdbx_description
1 polymer ?
#
loop_
_entity_poly.entity_id
_entity_poly.type
_entity_poly.pdbx_seq_one_letter_code
_entity_poly.pdbx_strand_id
1 'polypeptide(L)'
;MGNKQNRREKVKKEYLKIIEGKKKDYYRKNSDVINSCDFRNWKDFIIQEIELVQIKYQNSEWPARLIASAKSWNTMKDHKWRSNVLWFDYLQSHKSIIPEQKTTITTIRHAPAVNISTNSFESQNLLDFLHGHFSQPKEHFIAYMIVKFNCHFIKEHTNPNCNSPESKKKEVAEFTCTPLIKLVEEIKAFVMLVLQSMIHYYGGVVSKIIEEKPGEMYDLILEEVFTDALQDCLLQAFYSENIEYEKSYREKISQYASLTCAELGIEPTFQIDLPNGKPLNMGYAKAITKLRELESNYSPLKKLDIIIATTRLICECVDDYWKHDQSINKENLVIDADQILSIFLYIVIKAKVMNLKGHVNLIYDFGRKIVQNGQMGYYVTTIEACILQIESMDSEFLTKLKDYSERT
;
A
#
# COMPACT_ATOMS: atom_id res chain seq x y z
N MET A 1 -10.81 11.83 52.55
CA MET A 1 -10.24 11.51 51.21
C MET A 1 -10.52 12.56 50.11
N GLY A 2 -11.30 13.63 50.34
CA GLY A 2 -11.70 14.58 49.27
C GLY A 2 -10.66 15.61 48.79
N ASN A 3 -9.55 15.83 49.52
CA ASN A 3 -8.65 16.98 49.24
C ASN A 3 -7.59 16.71 48.15
N LYS A 4 -7.24 15.44 47.89
CA LYS A 4 -6.30 15.06 46.81
C LYS A 4 -6.93 15.18 45.42
N GLN A 5 -8.22 14.89 45.30
CA GLN A 5 -8.95 14.93 44.04
C GLN A 5 -9.19 16.37 43.57
N ASN A 6 -9.53 17.26 44.50
CA ASN A 6 -9.73 18.69 44.25
C ASN A 6 -8.43 19.40 43.83
N ARG A 7 -7.28 19.00 44.41
CA ARG A 7 -5.96 19.52 44.03
C ARG A 7 -5.53 19.04 42.63
N ARG A 8 -5.79 17.78 42.29
CA ARG A 8 -5.56 17.25 40.92
C ARG A 8 -6.43 17.94 39.87
N GLU A 9 -7.69 18.21 40.18
CA GLU A 9 -8.59 18.96 39.28
C GLU A 9 -8.15 20.40 39.09
N LYS A 10 -7.66 21.07 40.15
CA LYS A 10 -7.13 22.43 40.06
C LYS A 10 -5.89 22.49 39.18
N VAL A 11 -4.95 21.57 39.37
CA VAL A 11 -3.74 21.44 38.52
C VAL A 11 -4.13 21.12 37.08
N LYS A 12 -5.11 20.23 36.84
CA LYS A 12 -5.62 19.94 35.49
C LYS A 12 -6.22 21.17 34.83
N LYS A 13 -7.02 21.96 35.55
CA LYS A 13 -7.62 23.21 35.04
C LYS A 13 -6.55 24.27 34.71
N GLU A 14 -5.52 24.38 35.53
CA GLU A 14 -4.42 25.31 35.32
C GLU A 14 -3.55 24.90 34.12
N TYR A 15 -3.27 23.60 33.99
CA TYR A 15 -2.59 23.04 32.83
C TYR A 15 -3.37 23.23 31.53
N LEU A 16 -4.70 23.00 31.56
CA LEU A 16 -5.58 23.28 30.42
C LEU A 16 -5.58 24.77 30.03
N LYS A 17 -5.55 25.68 31.02
CA LYS A 17 -5.43 27.13 30.76
C LYS A 17 -4.11 27.49 30.07
N ILE A 18 -2.99 26.89 30.49
CA ILE A 18 -1.68 27.10 29.87
C ILE A 18 -1.68 26.57 28.43
N ILE A 19 -2.23 25.37 28.23
CA ILE A 19 -2.44 24.76 26.91
C ILE A 19 -3.26 25.69 26.01
N GLU A 20 -4.35 26.24 26.52
CA GLU A 20 -5.23 27.13 25.76
C GLU A 20 -4.58 28.49 25.46
N GLY A 21 -3.75 29.01 26.37
CA GLY A 21 -2.91 30.19 26.13
C GLY A 21 -1.88 29.95 25.02
N LYS A 22 -1.12 28.86 25.11
CA LYS A 22 -0.14 28.46 24.10
C LYS A 22 -0.79 28.20 22.73
N LYS A 23 -1.99 27.60 22.74
CA LYS A 23 -2.83 27.41 21.56
C LYS A 23 -3.09 28.77 20.91
N LYS A 24 -3.61 29.76 21.65
CA LYS A 24 -3.87 31.12 21.13
C LYS A 24 -2.61 31.80 20.59
N ASP A 25 -1.46 31.63 21.23
CA ASP A 25 -0.20 32.21 20.76
C ASP A 25 0.28 31.57 19.46
N TYR A 26 0.14 30.25 19.31
CA TYR A 26 0.43 29.56 18.04
C TYR A 26 -0.52 30.01 16.92
N TYR A 27 -1.82 30.19 17.20
CA TYR A 27 -2.77 30.74 16.23
C TYR A 27 -2.38 32.14 15.75
N ARG A 28 -1.84 32.98 16.65
CA ARG A 28 -1.37 34.33 16.29
C ARG A 28 -0.13 34.30 15.43
N LYS A 29 0.80 33.36 15.68
CA LYS A 29 2.06 33.26 14.95
C LYS A 29 1.93 32.59 13.58
N ASN A 30 0.96 31.69 13.43
CA ASN A 30 0.70 30.95 12.19
C ASN A 30 -0.64 31.35 11.58
N SER A 31 -1.06 32.62 11.77
CA SER A 31 -2.34 33.13 11.30
C SER A 31 -2.50 32.91 9.80
N ASP A 32 -1.43 33.04 9.02
CA ASP A 32 -1.51 32.96 7.56
C ASP A 32 -1.71 31.52 7.06
N VAL A 33 -1.07 30.55 7.73
CA VAL A 33 -1.25 29.10 7.47
C VAL A 33 -2.62 28.61 7.94
N ILE A 34 -3.19 29.23 8.97
CA ILE A 34 -4.50 28.86 9.51
C ILE A 34 -5.62 29.60 8.77
N ASN A 35 -5.40 30.84 8.32
CA ASN A 35 -6.41 31.62 7.59
C ASN A 35 -6.45 31.28 6.09
N SER A 36 -5.47 30.54 5.56
CA SER A 36 -5.47 30.10 4.16
C SER A 36 -6.61 29.14 3.81
N CYS A 37 -7.31 28.58 4.80
CA CYS A 37 -8.49 27.74 4.60
C CYS A 37 -9.59 28.15 5.58
N ASP A 38 -10.79 28.47 5.07
CA ASP A 38 -11.92 28.85 5.90
C ASP A 38 -12.41 27.65 6.73
N PHE A 39 -11.95 27.58 7.99
CA PHE A 39 -12.23 26.50 8.92
C PHE A 39 -13.73 26.25 9.14
N ARG A 40 -14.60 27.20 8.81
CA ARG A 40 -16.06 27.10 9.03
C ARG A 40 -16.80 26.47 7.86
N ASN A 41 -16.28 26.64 6.64
CA ASN A 41 -16.99 26.30 5.41
C ASN A 41 -16.42 25.07 4.67
N TRP A 42 -15.46 24.35 5.27
CA TRP A 42 -14.83 23.16 4.68
C TRP A 42 -15.84 22.15 4.11
N LYS A 43 -17.00 21.98 4.76
CA LYS A 43 -18.03 21.04 4.32
C LYS A 43 -18.63 21.43 2.98
N ASP A 44 -18.88 22.72 2.78
CA ASP A 44 -19.48 23.23 1.55
C ASP A 44 -18.48 23.13 0.39
N PHE A 45 -17.18 23.39 0.64
CA PHE A 45 -16.12 23.15 -0.33
C PHE A 45 -16.05 21.68 -0.75
N ILE A 46 -16.05 20.74 0.21
CA ILE A 46 -16.02 19.31 -0.15
C ILE A 46 -17.27 18.91 -0.94
N ILE A 47 -18.44 19.43 -0.59
CA ILE A 47 -19.67 19.17 -1.36
C ILE A 47 -19.53 19.67 -2.79
N GLN A 48 -19.01 20.88 -3.00
CA GLN A 48 -18.75 21.43 -4.34
C GLN A 48 -17.76 20.57 -5.14
N GLU A 49 -16.67 20.11 -4.50
CA GLU A 49 -15.71 19.20 -5.15
C GLU A 49 -16.36 17.87 -5.54
N ILE A 50 -17.22 17.29 -4.69
CA ILE A 50 -17.95 16.07 -5.04
C ILE A 50 -18.94 16.34 -6.20
N GLU A 51 -19.59 17.50 -6.24
CA GLU A 51 -20.49 17.90 -7.33
C GLU A 51 -19.74 18.01 -8.67
N LEU A 52 -18.52 18.56 -8.68
CA LEU A 52 -17.67 18.58 -9.87
C LEU A 52 -17.32 17.15 -10.35
N VAL A 53 -17.01 16.25 -9.43
CA VAL A 53 -16.75 14.84 -9.75
C VAL A 53 -18.04 14.16 -10.26
N GLN A 54 -19.20 14.46 -9.69
CA GLN A 54 -20.49 13.93 -10.15
C GLN A 54 -20.80 14.34 -11.61
N ILE A 55 -20.47 15.57 -12.00
CA ILE A 55 -20.65 16.04 -13.38
C ILE A 55 -19.79 15.21 -14.36
N LYS A 56 -18.59 14.79 -13.92
CA LYS A 56 -17.69 13.95 -14.72
C LYS A 56 -18.14 12.49 -14.75
N TYR A 57 -18.65 11.95 -13.65
CA TYR A 57 -19.06 10.55 -13.49
C TYR A 57 -20.58 10.42 -13.31
N GLN A 58 -21.36 10.93 -14.27
CA GLN A 58 -22.83 10.98 -14.18
C GLN A 58 -23.49 9.59 -14.08
N ASN A 59 -22.81 8.56 -14.58
CA ASN A 59 -23.28 7.19 -14.59
C ASN A 59 -22.97 6.42 -13.30
N SER A 60 -22.26 7.04 -12.34
CA SER A 60 -21.84 6.39 -11.10
C SER A 60 -22.63 6.93 -9.93
N GLU A 61 -23.10 6.06 -9.03
CA GLU A 61 -23.98 6.48 -7.94
C GLU A 61 -23.20 7.07 -6.76
N TRP A 62 -21.95 6.67 -6.59
CA TRP A 62 -21.16 7.01 -5.41
C TRP A 62 -21.03 8.53 -5.16
N PRO A 63 -20.87 9.45 -6.14
CA PRO A 63 -20.76 10.88 -5.86
C PRO A 63 -22.04 11.43 -5.22
N ALA A 64 -23.21 11.06 -5.75
CA ALA A 64 -24.51 11.47 -5.22
C ALA A 64 -24.71 10.97 -3.77
N ARG A 65 -24.29 9.73 -3.49
CA ARG A 65 -24.35 9.14 -2.14
C ARG A 65 -23.39 9.82 -1.18
N LEU A 66 -22.20 10.23 -1.63
CA LEU A 66 -21.26 11.01 -0.84
C LEU A 66 -21.79 12.40 -0.52
N ILE A 67 -22.45 13.09 -1.46
CA ILE A 67 -23.10 14.39 -1.21
C ILE A 67 -24.17 14.26 -0.13
N ALA A 68 -25.05 13.26 -0.22
CA ALA A 68 -26.07 13.00 0.81
C ALA A 68 -25.44 12.71 2.19
N SER A 69 -24.35 11.95 2.18
CA SER A 69 -23.56 11.62 3.38
C SER A 69 -22.87 12.85 3.98
N ALA A 70 -22.34 13.76 3.16
CA ALA A 70 -21.72 15.01 3.57
C ALA A 70 -22.74 16.00 4.13
N LYS A 71 -23.92 16.11 3.49
CA LYS A 71 -25.00 16.98 3.96
C LYS A 71 -25.49 16.59 5.35
N SER A 72 -25.63 15.28 5.60
CA SER A 72 -26.09 14.71 6.89
C SER A 72 -25.02 14.60 7.97
N TRP A 73 -23.75 14.91 7.66
CA TRP A 73 -22.66 14.75 8.61
C TRP A 73 -22.67 15.80 9.74
N ASN A 74 -22.41 15.36 10.96
CA ASN A 74 -22.29 16.24 12.13
C ASN A 74 -20.85 16.75 12.31
N THR A 75 -20.62 17.99 11.88
CA THR A 75 -19.31 18.66 11.91
C THR A 75 -18.71 18.87 13.31
N MET A 76 -19.52 18.77 14.36
CA MET A 76 -19.01 18.89 15.74
C MET A 76 -18.08 17.74 16.12
N LYS A 77 -18.23 16.57 15.49
CA LYS A 77 -17.36 15.41 15.72
C LYS A 77 -15.92 15.67 15.23
N ASP A 78 -15.76 16.43 14.16
CA ASP A 78 -14.46 16.68 13.52
C ASP A 78 -13.59 17.69 14.25
N HIS A 79 -14.17 18.52 15.14
CA HIS A 79 -13.44 19.59 15.82
C HIS A 79 -12.22 19.06 16.59
N LYS A 80 -12.34 17.87 17.20
CA LYS A 80 -11.25 17.18 17.90
C LYS A 80 -10.12 16.83 16.93
N TRP A 81 -10.43 16.17 15.82
CA TRP A 81 -9.44 15.69 14.85
C TRP A 81 -8.69 16.83 14.16
N ARG A 82 -9.40 17.89 13.80
CA ARG A 82 -8.79 19.08 13.20
C ARG A 82 -7.92 19.85 14.19
N SER A 83 -8.38 19.99 15.44
CA SER A 83 -7.56 20.57 16.52
C SER A 83 -6.31 19.73 16.81
N ASN A 84 -6.41 18.41 16.70
CA ASN A 84 -5.32 17.48 16.96
C ASN A 84 -4.16 17.65 15.98
N VAL A 85 -4.43 17.89 14.68
CA VAL A 85 -3.38 18.16 13.69
C VAL A 85 -2.62 19.44 14.00
N LEU A 86 -3.31 20.52 14.35
CA LEU A 86 -2.66 21.78 14.75
C LEU A 86 -1.80 21.61 16.00
N TRP A 87 -2.28 20.81 16.96
CA TRP A 87 -1.51 20.46 18.15
C TRP A 87 -0.27 19.63 17.83
N PHE A 88 -0.39 18.68 16.90
CA PHE A 88 0.73 17.88 16.45
C PHE A 88 1.83 18.77 15.83
N ASP A 89 1.46 19.66 14.90
CA ASP A 89 2.41 20.60 14.28
C ASP A 89 3.09 21.52 15.31
N TYR A 90 2.31 22.05 16.27
CA TYR A 90 2.85 22.82 17.39
C TYR A 90 3.88 22.03 18.20
N LEU A 91 3.57 20.78 18.56
CA LEU A 91 4.48 19.96 19.35
C LEU A 91 5.75 19.61 18.59
N GLN A 92 5.66 19.32 17.29
CA GLN A 92 6.82 19.00 16.47
C GLN A 92 7.75 20.21 16.28
N SER A 93 7.18 21.39 16.00
CA SER A 93 7.95 22.64 15.89
C SER A 93 8.64 23.06 17.19
N HIS A 94 8.12 22.64 18.35
CA HIS A 94 8.74 22.89 19.65
C HIS A 94 9.71 21.81 20.11
N LYS A 95 9.60 20.56 19.64
CA LYS A 95 10.59 19.50 19.91
C LYS A 95 11.96 19.88 19.33
N SER A 96 12.00 20.50 18.16
CA SER A 96 13.23 20.95 17.49
C SER A 96 13.94 22.13 18.18
N ILE A 97 13.32 22.75 19.19
CA ILE A 97 13.86 23.92 19.91
C ILE A 97 14.45 23.52 21.28
N ILE A 98 14.17 22.31 21.77
CA ILE A 98 14.76 21.83 23.02
C ILE A 98 16.11 21.17 22.69
N PRO A 99 17.26 21.75 23.06
CA PRO A 99 18.54 21.06 22.90
C PRO A 99 18.46 19.75 23.66
N GLU A 100 18.88 18.65 23.03
CA GLU A 100 18.95 17.33 23.64
C GLU A 100 19.69 17.42 24.98
N GLN A 101 18.94 17.50 26.07
CA GLN A 101 19.51 17.21 27.37
C GLN A 101 19.79 15.72 27.35
N LYS A 102 21.08 15.37 27.21
CA LYS A 102 21.62 14.04 27.48
C LYS A 102 21.09 13.59 28.83
N THR A 103 19.98 12.87 28.82
CA THR A 103 19.40 12.27 30.00
C THR A 103 20.18 10.99 30.25
N THR A 104 20.84 10.97 31.39
CA THR A 104 21.60 9.84 31.90
C THR A 104 20.67 8.62 31.93
N ILE A 105 21.09 7.56 31.24
CA ILE A 105 20.38 6.29 31.16
C ILE A 105 20.19 5.74 32.58
N THR A 106 18.97 5.76 33.10
CA THR A 106 18.57 4.88 34.20
C THR A 106 17.92 3.63 33.64
N THR A 107 18.62 2.51 33.81
CA THR A 107 18.22 1.16 33.47
C THR A 107 17.00 0.72 34.30
N ILE A 108 15.81 0.81 33.72
CA ILE A 108 14.66 0.02 34.17
C ILE A 108 14.08 -0.69 32.95
N ARG A 109 14.28 -2.01 32.91
CA ARG A 109 13.72 -2.92 31.91
C ARG A 109 12.18 -2.86 31.98
N HIS A 110 11.54 -2.37 30.94
CA HIS A 110 10.11 -2.58 30.73
C HIS A 110 9.90 -3.84 29.88
N ALA A 111 9.04 -4.73 30.40
CA ALA A 111 8.53 -5.92 29.74
C ALA A 111 7.73 -5.56 28.47
N PRO A 112 7.57 -6.48 27.49
CA PRO A 112 6.87 -6.18 26.25
C PRO A 112 5.37 -6.03 26.53
N ALA A 113 4.84 -4.84 26.26
CA ALA A 113 3.42 -4.57 26.37
C ALA A 113 2.68 -5.09 25.14
N VAL A 114 1.68 -5.91 25.40
CA VAL A 114 0.67 -6.44 24.49
C VAL A 114 -0.24 -5.30 23.99
N ASN A 115 -0.58 -5.35 22.70
CA ASN A 115 -1.51 -4.49 21.95
C ASN A 115 -2.70 -3.93 22.74
N ILE A 116 -2.74 -2.60 22.95
CA ILE A 116 -3.97 -1.84 23.24
C ILE A 116 -3.82 -0.39 22.69
N SER A 117 -4.70 -0.01 21.76
CA SER A 117 -4.97 1.34 21.22
C SER A 117 -3.77 2.23 20.87
N THR A 118 -3.51 2.42 19.57
CA THR A 118 -2.57 3.42 19.05
C THR A 118 -3.05 4.83 19.41
N ASN A 119 -2.46 5.45 20.44
CA ASN A 119 -2.60 6.89 20.65
C ASN A 119 -1.90 7.59 19.48
N SER A 120 -2.65 8.24 18.58
CA SER A 120 -2.06 8.93 17.42
C SER A 120 -0.97 9.94 17.81
N PHE A 121 -1.03 10.53 19.01
CA PHE A 121 -0.01 11.47 19.50
C PHE A 121 1.38 10.85 19.79
N GLU A 122 1.53 9.52 19.72
CA GLU A 122 2.83 8.85 19.79
C GLU A 122 3.53 8.78 18.43
N SER A 123 2.86 9.16 17.34
CA SER A 123 3.40 9.16 15.97
C SER A 123 4.63 10.07 15.82
N GLN A 124 5.63 9.60 15.09
CA GLN A 124 6.88 10.32 14.86
C GLN A 124 6.74 11.37 13.74
N ASN A 125 5.87 11.12 12.76
CA ASN A 125 5.61 12.01 11.63
C ASN A 125 4.10 12.26 11.44
N LEU A 126 3.73 13.24 10.61
CA LEU A 126 2.32 13.60 10.39
C LEU A 126 1.55 12.51 9.62
N LEU A 127 2.20 11.74 8.76
CA LEU A 127 1.54 10.69 7.97
C LEU A 127 0.99 9.58 8.87
N ASP A 128 1.81 9.08 9.79
CA ASP A 128 1.42 8.10 10.81
C ASP A 128 0.32 8.66 11.73
N PHE A 129 0.37 9.96 12.01
CA PHE A 129 -0.65 10.64 12.80
C PHE A 129 -2.01 10.65 12.08
N LEU A 130 -2.01 10.95 10.78
CA LEU A 130 -3.20 10.96 9.93
C LEU A 130 -3.76 9.57 9.69
N HIS A 131 -2.91 8.55 9.51
CA HIS A 131 -3.32 7.13 9.46
C HIS A 131 -4.17 6.75 10.69
N GLY A 132 -3.75 7.20 11.89
CA GLY A 132 -4.52 7.01 13.12
C GLY A 132 -5.90 7.69 13.12
N HIS A 133 -6.07 8.80 12.40
CA HIS A 133 -7.37 9.46 12.25
C HIS A 133 -8.31 8.65 11.35
N PHE A 134 -7.78 8.06 10.29
CA PHE A 134 -8.56 7.29 9.32
C PHE A 134 -9.11 5.98 9.87
N SER A 135 -8.50 5.47 10.95
CA SER A 135 -9.03 4.35 11.74
C SER A 135 -10.37 4.62 12.44
N GLN A 136 -10.89 5.86 12.45
CA GLN A 136 -12.11 6.25 13.19
C GLN A 136 -13.25 6.78 12.29
N PRO A 137 -13.83 5.96 11.41
CA PRO A 137 -14.85 6.39 10.43
C PRO A 137 -16.19 6.85 11.04
N LYS A 138 -16.44 6.63 12.34
CA LYS A 138 -17.67 7.10 13.01
C LYS A 138 -17.55 8.53 13.53
N GLU A 139 -16.32 9.01 13.69
CA GLU A 139 -15.99 10.30 14.31
C GLU A 139 -15.24 11.23 13.37
N HIS A 140 -14.70 10.72 12.27
CA HIS A 140 -13.88 11.45 11.33
C HIS A 140 -14.49 11.47 9.93
N PHE A 141 -14.73 12.66 9.38
CA PHE A 141 -15.43 12.81 8.11
C PHE A 141 -14.72 12.16 6.90
N ILE A 142 -13.41 12.39 6.72
CA ILE A 142 -12.67 11.82 5.58
C ILE A 142 -12.65 10.28 5.62
N ALA A 143 -12.36 9.70 6.80
CA ALA A 143 -12.48 8.26 7.05
C ALA A 143 -13.89 7.73 6.71
N TYR A 144 -14.93 8.46 7.10
CA TYR A 144 -16.30 8.11 6.77
C TYR A 144 -16.55 8.13 5.25
N MET A 145 -16.05 9.14 4.53
CA MET A 145 -16.13 9.20 3.07
C MET A 145 -15.47 8.00 2.42
N ILE A 146 -14.28 7.61 2.86
CA ILE A 146 -13.54 6.44 2.33
C ILE A 146 -14.37 5.17 2.49
N VAL A 147 -14.92 4.93 3.68
CA VAL A 147 -15.79 3.77 3.92
C VAL A 147 -17.06 3.82 3.06
N LYS A 148 -17.67 5.00 2.88
CA LYS A 148 -18.86 5.15 2.05
C LYS A 148 -18.59 4.95 0.58
N PHE A 149 -17.50 5.49 0.06
CA PHE A 149 -17.05 5.25 -1.30
C PHE A 149 -16.86 3.75 -1.52
N ASN A 150 -16.03 3.08 -0.71
CA ASN A 150 -15.81 1.63 -0.83
C ASN A 150 -17.12 0.83 -0.80
N CYS A 151 -18.03 1.14 0.13
CA CYS A 151 -19.33 0.46 0.21
C CYS A 151 -20.19 0.65 -1.05
N HIS A 152 -20.22 1.86 -1.61
CA HIS A 152 -21.04 2.15 -2.79
C HIS A 152 -20.40 1.66 -4.08
N PHE A 153 -19.10 1.89 -4.26
CA PHE A 153 -18.32 1.40 -5.39
C PHE A 153 -18.43 -0.12 -5.53
N ILE A 154 -18.22 -0.86 -4.43
CA ILE A 154 -18.38 -2.32 -4.44
C ILE A 154 -19.81 -2.71 -4.78
N LYS A 155 -20.84 -2.10 -4.17
CA LYS A 155 -22.23 -2.43 -4.50
C LYS A 155 -22.63 -2.13 -5.95
N GLU A 156 -22.02 -1.12 -6.56
CA GLU A 156 -22.30 -0.74 -7.94
C GLU A 156 -21.66 -1.73 -8.93
N HIS A 157 -20.44 -2.20 -8.61
CA HIS A 157 -19.64 -3.03 -9.52
C HIS A 157 -19.63 -4.53 -9.16
N THR A 158 -20.16 -4.92 -8.00
CA THR A 158 -20.39 -6.31 -7.62
C THR A 158 -21.90 -6.59 -7.56
N ASN A 159 -22.33 -7.63 -8.25
CA ASN A 159 -23.75 -7.96 -8.46
C ASN A 159 -24.46 -8.32 -7.13
N PRO A 160 -25.58 -7.66 -6.74
CA PRO A 160 -26.31 -7.99 -5.51
C PRO A 160 -27.18 -9.27 -5.58
N ASN A 161 -27.27 -9.98 -6.72
CA ASN A 161 -28.13 -11.16 -6.89
C ASN A 161 -27.49 -12.50 -6.45
N CYS A 162 -26.85 -12.54 -5.28
CA CYS A 162 -26.40 -13.80 -4.66
C CYS A 162 -26.76 -13.87 -3.16
N ASN A 163 -28.01 -13.56 -2.84
CA ASN A 163 -28.60 -13.86 -1.53
C ASN A 163 -29.72 -14.91 -1.70
N SER A 164 -29.34 -16.16 -1.98
CA SER A 164 -30.11 -17.33 -1.56
C SER A 164 -29.20 -18.20 -0.67
N PRO A 165 -29.68 -18.80 0.43
CA PRO A 165 -28.83 -19.51 1.38
C PRO A 165 -28.43 -20.93 0.95
N GLU A 166 -28.53 -21.29 -0.33
CA GLU A 166 -28.37 -22.68 -0.78
C GLU A 166 -27.47 -22.83 -2.01
N SER A 167 -26.18 -22.47 -1.89
CA SER A 167 -25.15 -22.99 -2.79
C SER A 167 -23.73 -22.73 -2.25
N LYS A 168 -23.35 -23.47 -1.21
CA LYS A 168 -21.93 -23.77 -0.97
C LYS A 168 -21.44 -24.71 -2.07
N LYS A 169 -21.06 -24.16 -3.23
CA LYS A 169 -20.11 -24.74 -4.19
C LYS A 169 -19.85 -23.71 -5.29
N LYS A 170 -18.57 -23.33 -5.40
CA LYS A 170 -17.89 -22.67 -6.53
C LYS A 170 -18.79 -22.38 -7.74
N GLU A 171 -19.17 -21.12 -7.90
CA GLU A 171 -19.44 -20.51 -9.20
C GLU A 171 -19.13 -19.02 -9.08
N VAL A 172 -18.34 -18.55 -10.05
CA VAL A 172 -17.84 -17.18 -10.15
C VAL A 172 -19.04 -16.25 -10.22
N ALA A 173 -19.16 -15.31 -9.29
CA ALA A 173 -20.19 -14.28 -9.35
C ALA A 173 -20.05 -13.53 -10.68
N GLU A 174 -21.09 -13.58 -11.52
CA GLU A 174 -21.11 -12.85 -12.79
C GLU A 174 -21.02 -11.34 -12.52
N PHE A 175 -19.86 -10.79 -12.86
CA PHE A 175 -19.52 -9.37 -12.76
C PHE A 175 -20.32 -8.59 -13.81
N THR A 176 -20.92 -7.47 -13.42
CA THR A 176 -21.51 -6.54 -14.39
C THR A 176 -20.35 -5.92 -15.17
N CYS A 177 -20.35 -6.09 -16.50
CA CYS A 177 -19.25 -5.68 -17.40
C CYS A 177 -19.09 -4.14 -17.44
N THR A 178 -18.57 -3.58 -16.35
CA THR A 178 -18.08 -2.21 -16.29
C THR A 178 -16.67 -2.24 -16.86
N PRO A 179 -16.34 -1.42 -17.88
CA PRO A 179 -14.98 -1.39 -18.43
C PRO A 179 -13.95 -1.14 -17.33
N LEU A 180 -12.87 -1.93 -17.30
CA LEU A 180 -11.79 -1.81 -16.31
C LEU A 180 -11.27 -0.37 -16.19
N ILE A 181 -11.10 0.30 -17.34
CA ILE A 181 -10.66 1.69 -17.42
C ILE A 181 -11.55 2.59 -16.56
N LYS A 182 -12.88 2.40 -16.62
CA LYS A 182 -13.83 3.19 -15.82
C LYS A 182 -13.61 2.95 -14.32
N LEU A 183 -13.43 1.70 -13.89
CA LEU A 183 -13.18 1.36 -12.48
C LEU A 183 -11.91 2.03 -11.95
N VAL A 184 -10.82 1.94 -12.72
CA VAL A 184 -9.53 2.55 -12.38
C VAL A 184 -9.64 4.07 -12.29
N GLU A 185 -10.30 4.70 -13.27
CA GLU A 185 -10.51 6.16 -13.28
C GLU A 185 -11.36 6.65 -12.11
N GLU A 186 -12.38 5.91 -11.71
CA GLU A 186 -13.23 6.28 -10.57
C GLU A 186 -12.47 6.23 -9.25
N ILE A 187 -11.67 5.18 -9.02
CA ILE A 187 -10.85 5.08 -7.81
C ILE A 187 -9.79 6.19 -7.80
N LYS A 188 -9.14 6.46 -8.93
CA LYS A 188 -8.19 7.59 -9.06
C LYS A 188 -8.87 8.92 -8.76
N ALA A 189 -10.06 9.15 -9.31
CA ALA A 189 -10.83 10.36 -9.05
C ALA A 189 -11.20 10.49 -7.57
N PHE A 190 -11.58 9.40 -6.92
CA PHE A 190 -11.87 9.40 -5.48
C PHE A 190 -10.63 9.69 -4.63
N VAL A 191 -9.48 9.07 -4.93
CA VAL A 191 -8.21 9.36 -4.24
C VAL A 191 -7.85 10.85 -4.36
N MET A 192 -7.98 11.43 -5.56
CA MET A 192 -7.73 12.86 -5.78
C MET A 192 -8.73 13.74 -5.03
N LEU A 193 -10.01 13.38 -5.02
CA LEU A 193 -11.04 14.06 -4.24
C LEU A 193 -10.72 14.05 -2.74
N VAL A 194 -10.25 12.93 -2.20
CA VAL A 194 -9.85 12.84 -0.78
C VAL A 194 -8.66 13.74 -0.50
N LEU A 195 -7.64 13.75 -1.36
CA LEU A 195 -6.49 14.65 -1.23
C LEU A 195 -6.91 16.12 -1.22
N GLN A 196 -7.77 16.52 -2.16
CA GLN A 196 -8.31 17.88 -2.22
C GLN A 196 -9.15 18.20 -0.97
N SER A 197 -9.96 17.24 -0.52
CA SER A 197 -10.77 17.38 0.69
C SER A 197 -9.92 17.57 1.94
N MET A 198 -8.74 16.93 2.03
CA MET A 198 -7.83 17.07 3.16
C MET A 198 -7.26 18.48 3.28
N ILE A 199 -6.98 19.16 2.17
CA ILE A 199 -6.51 20.55 2.15
C ILE A 199 -7.53 21.44 2.85
N HIS A 200 -8.80 21.34 2.47
CA HIS A 200 -9.87 22.14 3.07
C HIS A 200 -10.26 21.68 4.49
N TYR A 201 -10.22 20.37 4.75
CA TYR A 201 -10.61 19.81 6.04
C TYR A 201 -9.58 20.12 7.13
N TYR A 202 -8.29 19.87 6.90
CA TYR A 202 -7.24 20.10 7.89
C TYR A 202 -6.59 21.49 7.80
N GLY A 203 -6.75 22.20 6.68
CA GLY A 203 -6.19 23.53 6.46
C GLY A 203 -4.69 23.52 6.14
N GLY A 204 -4.02 24.65 6.36
CA GLY A 204 -2.68 24.90 5.84
C GLY A 204 -1.57 23.97 6.33
N VAL A 205 -1.71 23.29 7.47
CA VAL A 205 -0.70 22.30 7.92
C VAL A 205 -0.62 21.13 6.93
N VAL A 206 -1.77 20.58 6.55
CA VAL A 206 -1.81 19.47 5.59
C VAL A 206 -1.58 19.96 4.17
N SER A 207 -2.07 21.16 3.81
CA SER A 207 -1.76 21.79 2.52
C SER A 207 -0.25 21.88 2.29
N LYS A 208 0.49 22.37 3.29
CA LYS A 208 1.95 22.48 3.22
C LYS A 208 2.63 21.14 2.97
N ILE A 209 2.20 20.07 3.65
CA ILE A 209 2.79 18.74 3.42
C ILE A 209 2.42 18.17 2.05
N ILE A 210 1.19 18.40 1.58
CA ILE A 210 0.78 18.02 0.22
C ILE A 210 1.64 18.76 -0.82
N GLU A 211 1.99 20.02 -0.59
CA GLU A 211 2.87 20.80 -1.46
C GLU A 211 4.33 20.33 -1.39
N GLU A 212 4.87 20.06 -0.19
CA GLU A 212 6.24 19.62 0.01
C GLU A 212 6.48 18.17 -0.45
N LYS A 213 5.52 17.29 -0.19
CA LYS A 213 5.61 15.83 -0.37
C LYS A 213 4.32 15.23 -0.96
N PRO A 214 3.90 15.65 -2.16
CA PRO A 214 2.64 15.21 -2.77
C PRO A 214 2.57 13.70 -2.95
N GLY A 215 3.71 13.06 -3.25
CA GLY A 215 3.79 11.62 -3.43
C GLY A 215 3.54 10.82 -2.15
N GLU A 216 4.07 11.25 -1.01
CA GLU A 216 3.85 10.54 0.27
C GLU A 216 2.39 10.67 0.74
N MET A 217 1.76 11.83 0.48
CA MET A 217 0.34 12.04 0.77
C MET A 217 -0.57 11.20 -0.14
N TYR A 218 -0.22 11.10 -1.43
CA TYR A 218 -0.93 10.20 -2.36
C TYR A 218 -0.84 8.75 -1.90
N ASP A 219 0.36 8.29 -1.54
CA ASP A 219 0.58 6.93 -1.05
C ASP A 219 -0.23 6.63 0.22
N LEU A 220 -0.26 7.58 1.17
CA LEU A 220 -1.08 7.48 2.38
C LEU A 220 -2.56 7.29 2.03
N ILE A 221 -3.11 8.15 1.16
CA ILE A 221 -4.53 8.05 0.80
C ILE A 221 -4.82 6.78 0.02
N LEU A 222 -3.92 6.36 -0.85
CA LEU A 222 -4.07 5.12 -1.59
C LEU A 222 -4.16 3.91 -0.66
N GLU A 223 -3.30 3.82 0.36
CA GLU A 223 -3.34 2.77 1.39
C GLU A 223 -4.67 2.74 2.16
N GLU A 224 -5.26 3.90 2.45
CA GLU A 224 -6.54 3.99 3.16
C GLU A 224 -7.74 3.63 2.29
N VAL A 225 -7.69 4.01 1.01
CA VAL A 225 -8.77 3.75 0.05
C VAL A 225 -8.79 2.28 -0.31
N PHE A 226 -7.63 1.67 -0.52
CA PHE A 226 -7.52 0.27 -0.89
C PHE A 226 -7.92 -0.65 0.26
N THR A 227 -9.01 -1.38 0.05
CA THR A 227 -9.47 -2.46 0.93
C THR A 227 -9.36 -3.80 0.20
N ASP A 228 -9.40 -4.88 0.95
CA ASP A 228 -9.42 -6.25 0.43
C ASP A 228 -10.52 -6.44 -0.64
N ALA A 229 -11.75 -5.98 -0.33
CA ALA A 229 -12.87 -6.04 -1.26
C ALA A 229 -12.65 -5.21 -2.55
N LEU A 230 -11.99 -4.04 -2.44
CA LEU A 230 -11.67 -3.20 -3.60
C LEU A 230 -10.63 -3.87 -4.50
N GLN A 231 -9.59 -4.45 -3.90
CA GLN A 231 -8.59 -5.21 -4.63
C GLN A 231 -9.24 -6.39 -5.35
N ASP A 232 -10.08 -7.17 -4.67
CA ASP A 232 -10.74 -8.34 -5.27
C ASP A 232 -11.60 -7.94 -6.47
N CYS A 233 -12.38 -6.86 -6.33
CA CYS A 233 -13.17 -6.30 -7.42
C CYS A 233 -12.31 -5.92 -8.63
N LEU A 234 -11.17 -5.26 -8.40
CA LEU A 234 -10.24 -4.87 -9.46
C LEU A 234 -9.55 -6.07 -10.10
N LEU A 235 -9.07 -7.02 -9.31
CA LEU A 235 -8.39 -8.21 -9.82
C LEU A 235 -9.33 -9.09 -10.64
N GLN A 236 -10.60 -9.19 -10.26
CA GLN A 236 -11.63 -9.85 -11.07
C GLN A 236 -11.86 -9.13 -12.40
N ALA A 237 -11.89 -7.79 -12.40
CA ALA A 237 -11.98 -7.02 -13.64
C ALA A 237 -10.73 -7.23 -14.54
N PHE A 238 -9.52 -7.16 -13.98
CA PHE A 238 -8.28 -7.45 -14.71
C PHE A 238 -8.25 -8.88 -15.28
N TYR A 239 -8.71 -9.86 -14.48
CA TYR A 239 -8.81 -11.25 -14.92
C TYR A 239 -9.79 -11.39 -16.09
N SER A 240 -10.94 -10.72 -16.01
CA SER A 240 -11.99 -10.82 -17.03
C SER A 240 -11.56 -10.22 -18.37
N GLU A 241 -10.80 -9.13 -18.34
CA GLU A 241 -10.24 -8.51 -19.56
C GLU A 241 -9.13 -9.38 -20.18
N ASN A 242 -8.37 -10.10 -19.36
CA ASN A 242 -7.21 -10.90 -19.77
C ASN A 242 -7.47 -12.41 -19.66
N ILE A 243 -8.71 -12.86 -19.84
CA ILE A 243 -9.10 -14.26 -19.54
C ILE A 243 -8.34 -15.28 -20.39
N GLU A 244 -8.14 -15.01 -21.67
CA GLU A 244 -7.41 -15.90 -22.58
C GLU A 244 -5.92 -15.94 -22.25
N TYR A 245 -5.35 -14.77 -21.91
CA TYR A 245 -3.98 -14.66 -21.43
C TYR A 245 -3.78 -15.49 -20.15
N GLU A 246 -4.66 -15.35 -19.16
CA GLU A 246 -4.53 -16.03 -17.87
C GLU A 246 -4.70 -17.54 -17.99
N LYS A 247 -5.57 -18.02 -18.89
CA LYS A 247 -5.67 -19.45 -19.22
C LYS A 247 -4.34 -19.98 -19.78
N SER A 248 -3.79 -19.31 -20.79
CA SER A 248 -2.50 -19.66 -21.41
C SER A 248 -1.37 -19.65 -20.37
N TYR A 249 -1.27 -18.58 -19.58
CA TYR A 249 -0.29 -18.43 -18.51
C TYR A 249 -0.36 -19.59 -17.50
N ARG A 250 -1.57 -19.98 -17.08
CA ARG A 250 -1.78 -21.07 -16.12
C ARG A 250 -1.38 -22.43 -16.67
N GLU A 251 -1.66 -22.69 -17.94
CA GLU A 251 -1.24 -23.91 -18.64
C GLU A 251 0.29 -23.98 -18.71
N LYS A 252 0.94 -22.89 -19.13
CA LYS A 252 2.39 -22.82 -19.24
C LYS A 252 3.10 -22.94 -17.89
N ILE A 253 2.63 -22.28 -16.85
CA ILE A 253 3.18 -22.47 -15.49
C ILE A 253 3.04 -23.91 -15.02
N SER A 254 1.96 -24.59 -15.38
CA SER A 254 1.76 -26.00 -15.05
C SER A 254 2.72 -26.91 -15.81
N GLN A 255 2.92 -26.63 -17.10
CA GLN A 255 3.89 -27.31 -17.96
C GLN A 255 5.33 -27.12 -17.46
N TYR A 256 5.69 -25.92 -17.04
CA TYR A 256 7.04 -25.55 -16.61
C TYR A 256 7.30 -25.80 -15.12
N ALA A 257 6.33 -26.36 -14.39
CA ALA A 257 6.43 -26.57 -12.95
C ALA A 257 7.65 -27.41 -12.53
N SER A 258 8.11 -28.33 -13.38
CA SER A 258 9.25 -29.20 -13.13
C SER A 258 10.59 -28.63 -13.58
N LEU A 259 10.63 -27.48 -14.25
CA LEU A 259 11.89 -26.91 -14.75
C LEU A 259 12.86 -26.62 -13.61
N THR A 260 14.13 -26.91 -13.84
CA THR A 260 15.26 -26.59 -12.95
C THR A 260 16.00 -25.33 -13.40
N CYS A 261 16.87 -24.79 -12.54
CA CYS A 261 17.68 -23.61 -12.88
C CYS A 261 18.60 -23.89 -14.09
N ALA A 262 19.16 -25.09 -14.17
CA ALA A 262 19.99 -25.52 -15.30
C ALA A 262 19.23 -25.45 -16.64
N GLU A 263 17.98 -25.90 -16.66
CA GLU A 263 17.15 -25.91 -17.88
C GLU A 263 16.73 -24.51 -18.34
N LEU A 264 16.86 -23.50 -17.47
CA LEU A 264 16.65 -22.09 -17.80
C LEU A 264 17.95 -21.36 -18.16
N GLY A 265 19.07 -22.06 -18.26
CA GLY A 265 20.37 -21.48 -18.60
C GLY A 265 20.96 -20.58 -17.52
N ILE A 266 20.55 -20.75 -16.27
CA ILE A 266 21.14 -20.05 -15.12
C ILE A 266 22.55 -20.58 -14.89
N GLU A 267 23.51 -19.69 -14.60
CA GLU A 267 24.91 -20.06 -14.39
C GLU A 267 25.04 -21.12 -13.27
N PRO A 268 25.93 -22.13 -13.39
CA PRO A 268 26.10 -23.19 -12.40
C PRO A 268 26.29 -22.72 -10.94
N THR A 269 26.91 -21.56 -10.74
CA THR A 269 27.10 -20.93 -9.42
C THR A 269 25.79 -20.48 -8.77
N PHE A 270 24.75 -20.22 -9.56
CA PHE A 270 23.41 -19.79 -9.12
C PHE A 270 22.33 -20.89 -9.23
N GLN A 271 22.68 -22.10 -9.68
CA GLN A 271 21.80 -23.29 -9.72
C GLN A 271 21.65 -23.92 -8.32
N ILE A 272 20.99 -23.20 -7.41
CA ILE A 272 20.81 -23.60 -6.00
C ILE A 272 19.50 -24.35 -5.74
N ASP A 273 18.82 -24.82 -6.78
CA ASP A 273 17.55 -25.56 -6.71
C ASP A 273 17.71 -27.06 -6.49
N LEU A 274 18.88 -27.62 -6.79
CA LEU A 274 19.18 -29.04 -6.60
C LEU A 274 19.77 -29.31 -5.20
N PRO A 275 19.36 -30.40 -4.52
CA PRO A 275 19.90 -30.80 -3.23
C PRO A 275 21.30 -31.41 -3.40
N ASN A 276 22.32 -30.59 -3.62
CA ASN A 276 23.73 -31.00 -3.66
C ASN A 276 24.26 -31.27 -2.24
N GLY A 277 23.63 -32.19 -1.51
CA GLY A 277 23.96 -32.51 -0.10
C GLY A 277 23.57 -31.43 0.91
N LYS A 278 22.98 -30.31 0.46
CA LYS A 278 22.40 -29.25 1.29
C LYS A 278 20.88 -29.44 1.39
N PRO A 279 20.24 -29.03 2.50
CA PRO A 279 18.81 -29.27 2.68
C PRO A 279 17.99 -28.51 1.62
N LEU A 280 16.92 -29.15 1.13
CA LEU A 280 16.05 -28.65 0.05
C LEU A 280 15.43 -27.26 0.32
N ASN A 281 15.47 -26.80 1.56
CA ASN A 281 14.98 -25.49 2.00
C ASN A 281 15.99 -24.34 1.82
N MET A 282 17.20 -24.60 1.28
CA MET A 282 18.25 -23.59 1.08
C MET A 282 18.33 -22.98 -0.33
N GLY A 283 17.47 -23.40 -1.27
CA GLY A 283 17.39 -22.74 -2.58
C GLY A 283 16.64 -21.39 -2.53
N TYR A 284 16.04 -20.99 -3.65
CA TYR A 284 15.24 -19.75 -3.74
C TYR A 284 13.90 -19.75 -2.96
N ALA A 285 13.72 -20.64 -1.98
CA ALA A 285 12.46 -20.82 -1.25
C ALA A 285 11.98 -19.54 -0.55
N LYS A 286 12.90 -18.73 0.00
CA LYS A 286 12.54 -17.43 0.63
C LYS A 286 11.97 -16.47 -0.40
N ALA A 287 12.64 -16.30 -1.54
CA ALA A 287 12.19 -15.43 -2.62
C ALA A 287 10.87 -15.91 -3.24
N ILE A 288 10.71 -17.22 -3.47
CA ILE A 288 9.45 -17.83 -3.96
C ILE A 288 8.30 -17.57 -3.00
N THR A 289 8.52 -17.77 -1.69
CA THR A 289 7.49 -17.53 -0.67
C THR A 289 7.14 -16.05 -0.61
N LYS A 290 8.15 -15.17 -0.69
CA LYS A 290 7.93 -13.73 -0.67
C LYS A 290 7.09 -13.27 -1.85
N LEU A 291 7.40 -13.73 -3.08
CA LEU A 291 6.62 -13.38 -4.26
C LEU A 291 5.16 -13.85 -4.16
N ARG A 292 4.92 -15.01 -3.52
CA ARG A 292 3.57 -15.53 -3.30
C ARG A 292 2.72 -14.65 -2.38
N GLU A 293 3.34 -13.82 -1.53
CA GLU A 293 2.62 -12.84 -0.71
C GLU A 293 1.89 -11.78 -1.56
N LEU A 294 2.17 -11.67 -2.87
CA LEU A 294 1.38 -10.83 -3.77
C LEU A 294 -0.12 -11.15 -3.71
N GLU A 295 -0.50 -12.42 -3.56
CA GLU A 295 -1.91 -12.84 -3.55
C GLU A 295 -2.64 -12.36 -2.28
N SER A 296 -1.96 -12.28 -1.14
CA SER A 296 -2.54 -11.98 0.16
C SER A 296 -2.47 -10.51 0.57
N ASN A 297 -1.87 -9.64 -0.24
CA ASN A 297 -1.69 -8.22 0.07
C ASN A 297 -2.55 -7.33 -0.84
N TYR A 298 -3.34 -6.43 -0.27
CA TYR A 298 -4.26 -5.59 -1.06
C TYR A 298 -3.72 -4.28 -1.57
N SER A 299 -2.75 -3.71 -0.87
CA SER A 299 -2.16 -2.44 -1.29
C SER A 299 -1.29 -2.63 -2.55
N PRO A 300 -1.46 -1.78 -3.58
CA PRO A 300 -0.55 -1.71 -4.71
C PRO A 300 0.91 -1.40 -4.28
N LEU A 301 1.10 -0.56 -3.25
CA LEU A 301 2.43 -0.20 -2.75
C LEU A 301 3.09 -1.36 -2.01
N LYS A 302 2.32 -2.09 -1.17
CA LYS A 302 2.83 -3.30 -0.51
C LYS A 302 3.18 -4.39 -1.51
N LYS A 303 2.40 -4.54 -2.59
CA LYS A 303 2.72 -5.47 -3.69
C LYS A 303 4.04 -5.08 -4.37
N LEU A 304 4.28 -3.79 -4.60
CA LEU A 304 5.57 -3.31 -5.10
C LEU A 304 6.72 -3.62 -4.11
N ASP A 305 6.53 -3.38 -2.82
CA ASP A 305 7.53 -3.69 -1.80
C ASP A 305 7.86 -5.20 -1.76
N ILE A 306 6.86 -6.05 -1.99
CA ILE A 306 7.05 -7.50 -2.11
C ILE A 306 7.93 -7.85 -3.31
N ILE A 307 7.72 -7.21 -4.46
CA ILE A 307 8.53 -7.41 -5.66
C ILE A 307 9.99 -7.00 -5.39
N ILE A 308 10.22 -5.81 -4.83
CA ILE A 308 11.55 -5.31 -4.48
C ILE A 308 12.23 -6.23 -3.46
N ALA A 309 11.50 -6.65 -2.42
CA ALA A 309 12.00 -7.55 -1.40
C ALA A 309 12.35 -8.93 -1.97
N THR A 310 11.59 -9.42 -2.94
CA THR A 310 11.88 -10.68 -3.64
C THR A 310 13.24 -10.61 -4.34
N THR A 311 13.56 -9.49 -5.01
CA THR A 311 14.87 -9.31 -5.65
C THR A 311 16.01 -9.29 -4.65
N ARG A 312 15.83 -8.67 -3.49
CA ARG A 312 16.85 -8.69 -2.42
C ARG A 312 17.04 -10.10 -1.86
N LEU A 313 15.94 -10.83 -1.68
CA LEU A 313 15.97 -12.20 -1.20
C LEU A 313 16.64 -13.17 -2.19
N ILE A 314 16.66 -12.87 -3.49
CA ILE A 314 17.45 -13.64 -4.45
C ILE A 314 18.93 -13.61 -4.04
N CYS A 315 19.49 -12.42 -3.86
CA CYS A 315 20.88 -12.26 -3.44
C CYS A 315 21.14 -12.93 -2.09
N GLU A 316 20.24 -12.74 -1.12
CA GLU A 316 20.35 -13.39 0.20
C GLU A 316 20.30 -14.93 0.11
N CYS A 317 19.50 -15.51 -0.79
CA CYS A 317 19.46 -16.96 -0.99
C CYS A 317 20.79 -17.49 -1.53
N VAL A 318 21.40 -16.79 -2.48
CA VAL A 318 22.73 -17.15 -3.02
C VAL A 318 23.80 -17.05 -1.93
N ASP A 319 23.82 -15.94 -1.20
CA ASP A 319 24.77 -15.71 -0.09
C ASP A 319 24.62 -16.78 1.01
N ASP A 320 23.39 -17.10 1.41
CA ASP A 320 23.11 -18.10 2.43
C ASP A 320 23.50 -19.51 1.96
N TYR A 321 23.27 -19.84 0.70
CA TYR A 321 23.62 -21.15 0.13
C TYR A 321 25.13 -21.38 0.13
N TRP A 322 25.92 -20.35 -0.16
CA TRP A 322 27.39 -20.43 -0.22
C TRP A 322 28.11 -20.05 1.07
N LYS A 323 27.40 -19.57 2.09
CA LYS A 323 27.95 -19.03 3.34
C LYS A 323 29.01 -19.88 4.04
N HIS A 324 28.85 -21.22 4.00
CA HIS A 324 29.73 -22.17 4.67
C HIS A 324 30.68 -22.91 3.73
N ASP A 325 30.65 -22.57 2.44
CA ASP A 325 31.46 -23.21 1.43
C ASP A 325 32.72 -22.40 1.17
N GLN A 326 33.88 -22.97 1.50
CA GLN A 326 35.17 -22.29 1.30
C GLN A 326 35.72 -22.47 -0.13
N SER A 327 35.06 -23.26 -0.97
CA SER A 327 35.52 -23.53 -2.34
C SER A 327 35.18 -22.42 -3.34
N ILE A 328 34.23 -21.54 -3.01
CA ILE A 328 33.80 -20.44 -3.87
C ILE A 328 34.34 -19.10 -3.38
N ASN A 329 34.91 -18.33 -4.31
CA ASN A 329 35.25 -16.93 -4.06
C ASN A 329 33.96 -16.08 -4.09
N LYS A 330 33.73 -15.27 -3.05
CA LYS A 330 32.58 -14.36 -2.97
C LYS A 330 32.54 -13.33 -4.10
N GLU A 331 33.69 -12.98 -4.67
CA GLU A 331 33.77 -12.09 -5.84
C GLU A 331 33.13 -12.72 -7.09
N ASN A 332 33.01 -14.06 -7.14
CA ASN A 332 32.33 -14.78 -8.21
C ASN A 332 30.82 -14.93 -7.96
N LEU A 333 30.29 -14.40 -6.85
CA LEU A 333 28.85 -14.44 -6.52
C LEU A 333 28.12 -13.14 -6.89
N VAL A 334 28.74 -12.29 -7.70
CA VAL A 334 28.11 -11.07 -8.20
C VAL A 334 27.10 -11.44 -9.29
N ILE A 335 25.82 -11.29 -8.98
CA ILE A 335 24.73 -11.55 -9.93
C ILE A 335 24.60 -10.35 -10.86
N ASP A 336 24.78 -10.57 -12.16
CA ASP A 336 24.52 -9.55 -13.18
C ASP A 336 23.02 -9.44 -13.50
N ALA A 337 22.66 -8.49 -14.37
CA ALA A 337 21.27 -8.23 -14.71
C ALA A 337 20.60 -9.39 -15.47
N ASP A 338 21.35 -10.11 -16.31
CA ASP A 338 20.83 -11.21 -17.11
C ASP A 338 20.58 -12.46 -16.23
N GLN A 339 21.48 -12.73 -15.29
CA GLN A 339 21.31 -13.76 -14.27
C GLN A 339 20.15 -13.42 -13.33
N ILE A 340 20.01 -12.17 -12.89
CA ILE A 340 18.84 -11.76 -12.09
C ILE A 340 17.55 -12.04 -12.85
N LEU A 341 17.44 -11.68 -14.13
CA LEU A 341 16.24 -11.92 -14.93
C LEU A 341 15.90 -13.42 -15.03
N SER A 342 16.89 -14.27 -15.32
CA SER A 342 16.71 -15.72 -15.43
C SER A 342 16.32 -16.38 -14.10
N ILE A 343 16.93 -15.96 -13.00
CA ILE A 343 16.56 -16.40 -11.64
C ILE A 343 15.15 -15.92 -11.29
N PHE A 344 14.79 -14.69 -11.66
CA PHE A 344 13.46 -14.15 -11.42
C PHE A 344 12.39 -14.94 -12.20
N LEU A 345 12.67 -15.30 -13.45
CA LEU A 345 11.81 -16.16 -14.28
C LEU A 345 11.57 -17.51 -13.60
N TYR A 346 12.62 -18.16 -13.10
CA TYR A 346 12.51 -19.38 -12.31
C TYR A 346 11.58 -19.19 -11.10
N ILE A 347 11.77 -18.10 -10.34
CA ILE A 347 10.98 -17.80 -9.15
C ILE A 347 9.51 -17.55 -9.50
N VAL A 348 9.20 -16.84 -10.59
CA VAL A 348 7.82 -16.61 -11.06
C VAL A 348 7.14 -17.94 -11.36
N ILE A 349 7.80 -18.84 -12.09
CA ILE A 349 7.28 -20.18 -12.42
C ILE A 349 7.02 -21.00 -11.15
N LYS A 350 7.91 -20.96 -10.16
CA LYS A 350 7.77 -21.72 -8.90
C LYS A 350 6.79 -21.09 -7.91
N ALA A 351 6.63 -19.76 -7.93
CA ALA A 351 5.69 -19.05 -7.07
C ALA A 351 4.25 -19.38 -7.43
N LYS A 352 3.96 -19.52 -8.74
CA LYS A 352 2.64 -19.85 -9.29
C LYS A 352 1.55 -18.86 -8.86
N VAL A 353 1.91 -17.58 -8.84
CA VAL A 353 0.99 -16.50 -8.50
C VAL A 353 -0.12 -16.44 -9.55
N MET A 354 -1.36 -16.57 -9.12
CA MET A 354 -2.54 -16.45 -9.98
C MET A 354 -2.76 -14.99 -10.37
N ASN A 355 -3.24 -14.74 -11.60
CA ASN A 355 -3.51 -13.38 -12.09
C ASN A 355 -2.32 -12.42 -11.90
N LEU A 356 -1.08 -12.91 -12.12
CA LEU A 356 0.13 -12.12 -11.89
C LEU A 356 0.14 -10.85 -12.75
N LYS A 357 -0.37 -10.91 -13.98
CA LYS A 357 -0.53 -9.72 -14.84
C LYS A 357 -1.49 -8.70 -14.21
N GLY A 358 -2.60 -9.14 -13.63
CA GLY A 358 -3.52 -8.25 -12.90
C GLY A 358 -2.87 -7.59 -11.68
N HIS A 359 -2.04 -8.33 -10.92
CA HIS A 359 -1.26 -7.74 -9.83
C HIS A 359 -0.27 -6.69 -10.30
N VAL A 360 0.42 -6.92 -11.41
CA VAL A 360 1.35 -5.95 -12.02
C VAL A 360 0.60 -4.73 -12.55
N ASN A 361 -0.50 -4.92 -13.26
CA ASN A 361 -1.33 -3.83 -13.76
C ASN A 361 -1.88 -2.96 -12.62
N LEU A 362 -2.24 -3.56 -11.47
CA LEU A 362 -2.65 -2.82 -10.29
C LEU A 362 -1.55 -1.85 -9.80
N ILE A 363 -0.29 -2.27 -9.83
CA ILE A 363 0.85 -1.42 -9.46
C ILE A 363 1.07 -0.32 -10.50
N TYR A 364 0.91 -0.62 -11.79
CA TYR A 364 1.03 0.39 -12.85
C TYR A 364 -0.12 1.41 -12.85
N ASP A 365 -1.33 0.98 -12.54
CA ASP A 365 -2.46 1.89 -12.53
C ASP A 365 -2.42 2.81 -11.31
N PHE A 366 -2.08 2.29 -10.13
CA PHE A 366 -2.20 3.04 -8.88
C PHE A 366 -0.87 3.49 -8.28
N GLY A 367 0.27 3.00 -8.77
CA GLY A 367 1.58 3.45 -8.33
C GLY A 367 1.91 4.87 -8.80
N ARG A 368 2.84 5.54 -8.10
CA ARG A 368 3.35 6.85 -8.53
C ARG A 368 4.19 6.71 -9.80
N LYS A 369 4.10 7.68 -10.71
CA LYS A 369 4.98 7.74 -11.90
C LYS A 369 6.47 7.73 -11.57
N ILE A 370 6.90 8.37 -10.47
CA ILE A 370 8.30 8.37 -10.03
C ILE A 370 8.73 6.98 -9.55
N VAL A 371 7.80 6.25 -8.94
CA VAL A 371 8.04 4.87 -8.51
C VAL A 371 8.10 3.95 -9.73
N GLN A 372 7.27 4.19 -10.75
CA GLN A 372 7.24 3.44 -12.01
C GLN A 372 8.41 3.75 -12.96
N ASN A 373 8.93 4.99 -12.93
CA ASN A 373 10.05 5.42 -13.79
C ASN A 373 11.40 5.40 -13.06
N GLY A 374 11.40 5.08 -11.76
CA GLY A 374 12.60 4.97 -10.94
C GLY A 374 13.15 3.54 -10.87
N GLN A 375 14.15 3.33 -10.03
CA GLN A 375 14.75 2.02 -9.79
C GLN A 375 13.73 0.97 -9.31
N MET A 376 12.67 1.40 -8.61
CA MET A 376 11.62 0.49 -8.17
C MET A 376 10.76 -0.03 -9.33
N GLY A 377 10.57 0.80 -10.36
CA GLY A 377 9.84 0.44 -11.57
C GLY A 377 10.57 -0.60 -12.40
N TYR A 378 11.90 -0.58 -12.39
CA TYR A 378 12.72 -1.61 -13.06
C TYR A 378 12.30 -3.02 -12.65
N TYR A 379 12.12 -3.30 -11.35
CA TYR A 379 11.73 -4.63 -10.90
C TYR A 379 10.32 -5.04 -11.32
N VAL A 380 9.41 -4.07 -11.46
CA VAL A 380 8.06 -4.33 -12.00
C VAL A 380 8.16 -4.67 -13.50
N THR A 381 8.97 -3.92 -14.26
CA THR A 381 9.27 -4.22 -15.67
C THR A 381 9.96 -5.58 -15.82
N THR A 382 10.83 -5.98 -14.88
CA THR A 382 11.47 -7.32 -14.87
C THR A 382 10.42 -8.42 -14.72
N ILE A 383 9.43 -8.25 -13.83
CA ILE A 383 8.33 -9.21 -13.70
C ILE A 383 7.49 -9.25 -14.97
N GLU A 384 7.19 -8.10 -15.55
CA GLU A 384 6.45 -8.03 -16.81
C GLU A 384 7.20 -8.73 -17.95
N ALA A 385 8.53 -8.59 -18.03
CA ALA A 385 9.36 -9.34 -18.96
C ALA A 385 9.29 -10.85 -18.69
N CYS A 386 9.30 -11.29 -17.43
CA CYS A 386 9.14 -12.72 -17.09
C CYS A 386 7.76 -13.26 -17.50
N ILE A 387 6.71 -12.48 -17.29
CA ILE A 387 5.32 -12.79 -17.70
C ILE A 387 5.24 -12.99 -19.21
N LEU A 388 5.81 -12.07 -19.99
CA LEU A 388 5.87 -12.15 -21.46
C LEU A 388 6.75 -13.31 -21.93
N GLN A 389 7.86 -13.57 -21.24
CA GLN A 389 8.73 -14.71 -21.54
C GLN A 389 7.99 -16.03 -21.31
N ILE A 390 7.26 -16.18 -20.21
CA ILE A 390 6.43 -17.38 -19.98
C ILE A 390 5.43 -17.56 -21.12
N GLU A 391 4.79 -16.49 -21.57
CA GLU A 391 3.85 -16.55 -22.69
C GLU A 391 4.51 -16.86 -24.04
N SER A 392 5.75 -16.45 -24.29
CA SER A 392 6.43 -16.70 -25.57
C SER A 392 7.24 -18.00 -25.60
N MET A 393 7.62 -18.54 -24.45
CA MET A 393 8.42 -19.76 -24.36
C MET A 393 7.69 -20.95 -25.00
N ASP A 394 8.46 -21.74 -25.74
CA ASP A 394 8.08 -23.02 -26.32
C ASP A 394 9.17 -24.07 -26.07
N SER A 395 8.90 -25.31 -26.48
CA SER A 395 9.84 -26.42 -26.28
C SER A 395 11.15 -26.23 -27.06
N GLU A 396 11.12 -25.51 -28.18
CA GLU A 396 12.30 -25.23 -29.00
C GLU A 396 13.23 -24.22 -28.32
N PHE A 397 12.67 -23.16 -27.72
CA PHE A 397 13.37 -22.17 -26.92
C PHE A 397 14.09 -22.81 -25.72
N LEU A 398 13.40 -23.69 -24.99
CA LEU A 398 14.01 -24.42 -23.86
C LEU A 398 15.16 -25.33 -24.31
N THR A 399 15.06 -25.92 -25.51
CA THR A 399 16.14 -26.73 -26.07
C THR A 399 17.36 -25.87 -26.42
N LYS A 400 17.13 -24.68 -27.01
CA LYS A 400 18.22 -23.72 -27.32
C LYS A 400 18.92 -23.20 -26.07
N LEU A 401 18.20 -22.98 -24.97
CA LEU A 401 18.79 -22.58 -23.69
C LEU A 401 19.69 -23.67 -23.10
N LYS A 402 19.26 -24.94 -23.17
CA LYS A 402 20.09 -26.08 -22.76
C LYS A 402 21.38 -26.15 -23.58
N ASP A 403 21.27 -26.08 -24.91
CA ASP A 403 22.42 -26.11 -25.82
C ASP A 403 23.42 -24.97 -25.58
N TYR A 404 22.94 -23.80 -25.11
CA TYR A 404 23.80 -22.68 -24.74
C TYR A 404 24.52 -22.94 -23.41
N SER A 405 23.78 -23.41 -22.39
CA SER A 405 24.33 -23.72 -21.07
C SER A 405 25.34 -24.86 -21.06
N GLU A 406 25.26 -25.79 -22.01
CA GLU A 406 26.23 -26.88 -22.17
C GLU A 406 27.52 -26.45 -22.91
N ARG A 407 27.51 -25.28 -23.57
CA ARG A 407 28.65 -24.75 -24.34
C ARG A 407 29.49 -23.73 -23.58
N THR A 408 28.95 -23.16 -22.51
CA THR A 408 29.62 -22.24 -21.56
C THR A 408 30.03 -23.00 -20.32
#